data_AF-A0A1H2Z5Q8-F1
#
_entry.id   AF-A0A1H2Z5Q8-F1
#
_cell.length_a   1.000
_cell.length_b   1.000
_cell.length_c   1.000
_cell.angle_alpha   90.00
_cell.angle_beta   90.00
_cell.angle_gamma   90.00
#
_symmetry.space_group_name_H-M   'P 1'
#
loop_
_entity.id
_entity.type
_entity.pdbx_description
1 polymer ?
#
loop_
_entity_poly.entity_id
_entity_poly.type
_entity_poly.pdbx_seq_one_letter_code
_entity_poly.pdbx_strand_id
1 'polypeptide(L)'
;MRALEVIEASRGAWHAELRAYGEMRLRAKRAGRRRPAAGEENPHYLTRWHGDERRAALHAVMFESRRKLAPLVVPGDPVAEQLKSCVDACLESAGALGVEEREALAECMRELEKRLTPAQWAEHRGEYFRASGLLRLARQVEVASAVTE
;
A
#
# COMPACT_ATOMS: atom_id res chain seq x y z
N MET A 1 0.43 -22.85 22.99
CA MET A 1 0.56 -23.24 21.56
C MET A 1 -0.20 -22.32 20.59
N ARG A 2 -0.59 -21.11 21.01
CA ARG A 2 -1.48 -20.21 20.24
C ARG A 2 -0.88 -19.62 18.95
N ALA A 3 0.44 -19.44 18.91
CA ALA A 3 1.12 -18.82 17.76
C ALA A 3 1.16 -19.75 16.52
N LEU A 4 1.30 -21.06 16.74
CA LEU A 4 1.30 -22.06 15.67
C LEU A 4 -0.08 -22.19 15.04
N GLU A 5 -1.12 -22.22 15.87
CA GLU A 5 -2.53 -22.28 15.43
C GLU A 5 -2.90 -21.08 14.54
N VAL A 6 -2.44 -19.87 14.88
CA VAL A 6 -2.67 -18.67 14.05
C VAL A 6 -1.98 -18.77 12.69
N ILE A 7 -0.74 -19.29 12.65
CA ILE A 7 0.00 -19.48 11.40
C ILE A 7 -0.67 -20.55 10.53
N GLU A 8 -1.11 -21.65 11.13
CA GLU A 8 -1.81 -22.73 10.43
C GLU A 8 -3.16 -22.26 9.88
N ALA A 9 -3.91 -21.47 10.64
CA ALA A 9 -5.16 -20.86 10.19
C ALA A 9 -4.94 -19.89 9.01
N SER A 10 -3.94 -19.02 9.09
CA SER A 10 -3.58 -18.10 8.00
C SER A 10 -3.15 -18.86 6.73
N ARG A 11 -2.32 -19.90 6.89
CA ARG A 11 -1.92 -20.78 5.79
C ARG A 11 -3.12 -21.51 5.17
N GLY A 12 -4.05 -21.96 6.01
CA GLY A 12 -5.29 -22.61 5.58
C GLY A 12 -6.16 -21.68 4.74
N ALA A 13 -6.34 -20.44 5.20
CA ALA A 13 -7.09 -19.40 4.48
C ALA A 13 -6.43 -19.08 3.11
N TRP A 14 -5.12 -18.86 3.09
CA TRP A 14 -4.40 -18.60 1.83
C TRP A 14 -4.54 -19.77 0.84
N HIS A 15 -4.35 -21.01 1.29
CA HIS A 15 -4.54 -22.17 0.42
C HIS A 15 -5.99 -22.29 -0.10
N ALA A 16 -7.00 -21.89 0.68
CA ALA A 16 -8.38 -21.86 0.21
C ALA A 16 -8.59 -20.82 -0.90
N GLU A 17 -8.03 -19.62 -0.74
CA GLU A 17 -8.06 -18.57 -1.77
C GLU A 17 -7.37 -19.02 -3.07
N LEU A 18 -6.20 -19.66 -2.98
CA LEU A 18 -5.49 -20.19 -4.15
C LEU A 18 -6.31 -21.24 -4.90
N ARG A 19 -7.00 -22.14 -4.18
CA ARG A 19 -7.87 -23.15 -4.80
C ARG A 19 -9.06 -22.50 -5.49
N ALA A 20 -9.74 -21.57 -4.81
CA ALA A 20 -10.89 -20.85 -5.36
C ALA A 20 -10.51 -20.08 -6.64
N TYR A 21 -9.38 -19.38 -6.62
CA TYR A 21 -8.86 -18.69 -7.81
C TYR A 21 -8.53 -19.67 -8.94
N GLY A 22 -7.88 -20.80 -8.64
CA GLY A 22 -7.59 -21.85 -9.61
C GLY A 22 -8.85 -22.38 -10.32
N GLU A 23 -9.90 -22.68 -9.55
CA GLU A 23 -11.19 -23.12 -10.09
C GLU A 23 -11.86 -22.06 -10.96
N MET A 24 -11.88 -20.81 -10.49
CA MET A 24 -12.40 -19.67 -11.24
C MET A 24 -11.66 -19.51 -12.58
N ARG A 25 -10.32 -19.53 -12.57
CA ARG A 25 -9.49 -19.43 -13.78
C ARG A 25 -9.71 -20.62 -14.72
N LEU A 26 -9.90 -21.83 -14.21
CA LEU A 26 -10.23 -22.99 -15.04
C LEU A 26 -11.56 -22.81 -15.78
N ARG A 27 -12.61 -22.33 -15.09
CA ARG A 27 -13.90 -22.01 -15.71
C ARG A 27 -13.77 -20.90 -16.76
N ALA A 28 -13.03 -19.83 -16.44
CA ALA A 28 -12.78 -18.73 -17.37
C ALA A 28 -12.03 -19.18 -18.63
N LYS A 29 -10.99 -20.02 -18.47
CA LYS A 29 -10.24 -20.61 -19.60
C LYS A 29 -11.13 -21.47 -20.50
N ARG A 30 -12.02 -22.29 -19.93
CA ARG A 30 -13.00 -23.09 -20.68
C ARG A 30 -13.99 -22.22 -21.45
N ALA A 31 -14.36 -21.06 -20.91
CA ALA A 31 -15.20 -20.06 -21.57
C ALA A 31 -14.43 -19.15 -22.55
N GLY A 32 -13.18 -19.46 -22.90
CA GLY A 32 -12.37 -18.71 -23.87
C GLY A 32 -11.60 -17.51 -23.30
N ARG A 33 -11.81 -17.13 -22.03
CA ARG A 33 -11.07 -16.03 -21.38
C ARG A 33 -9.72 -16.49 -20.83
N ARG A 34 -8.73 -16.59 -21.73
CA ARG A 34 -7.37 -17.07 -21.38
C ARG A 34 -6.55 -16.08 -20.55
N ARG A 35 -6.86 -14.78 -20.59
CA ARG A 35 -6.23 -13.74 -19.76
C ARG A 35 -7.13 -13.34 -18.59
N PRO A 36 -6.57 -12.97 -17.41
CA PRO A 36 -7.32 -12.30 -16.36
C PRO A 36 -7.92 -10.98 -16.87
N ALA A 37 -9.06 -10.57 -16.33
CA ALA A 37 -9.60 -9.24 -16.56
C ALA A 37 -8.72 -8.16 -15.89
N ALA A 38 -8.78 -6.93 -16.38
CA ALA A 38 -8.17 -5.81 -15.69
C ALA A 38 -8.82 -5.66 -14.30
N GLY A 39 -8.02 -5.66 -13.23
CA GLY A 39 -8.50 -5.63 -11.86
C GLY A 39 -8.87 -6.99 -11.26
N GLU A 40 -8.75 -8.10 -12.00
CA GLU A 40 -8.88 -9.45 -11.44
C GLU A 40 -7.67 -9.73 -10.53
N GLU A 41 -7.90 -9.74 -9.21
CA GLU A 41 -6.87 -10.03 -8.23
C GLU A 41 -6.34 -11.45 -8.40
N ASN A 42 -5.01 -11.57 -8.40
CA ASN A 42 -4.34 -12.86 -8.49
C ASN A 42 -3.63 -13.14 -7.16
N PRO A 43 -4.15 -14.06 -6.33
CA PRO A 43 -3.60 -14.37 -5.01
C PRO A 43 -2.22 -15.03 -5.03
N HIS A 44 -1.68 -15.39 -6.21
CA HIS A 44 -0.26 -15.76 -6.34
C HIS A 44 0.68 -14.57 -6.20
N TYR A 45 0.18 -13.35 -6.42
CA TYR A 45 0.91 -12.11 -6.16
C TYR A 45 0.34 -11.52 -4.87
N LEU A 46 1.10 -11.66 -3.78
CA LEU A 46 0.74 -11.07 -2.50
C LEU A 46 0.78 -9.54 -2.63
N THR A 47 -0.38 -8.93 -2.86
CA THR A 47 -0.57 -7.47 -2.75
C THR A 47 -0.83 -7.05 -1.31
N ARG A 48 -1.25 -7.99 -0.46
CA ARG A 48 -1.54 -7.82 0.98
C ARG A 48 -0.95 -8.96 1.82
N TRP A 49 -0.63 -8.68 3.07
CA TRP A 49 -0.11 -9.68 4.01
C TRP A 49 -1.26 -10.32 4.79
N HIS A 50 -1.44 -11.63 4.67
CA HIS A 50 -2.50 -12.35 5.40
C HIS A 50 -2.18 -12.40 6.90
N GLY A 51 -2.87 -11.59 7.71
CA GLY A 51 -2.67 -11.47 9.15
C GLY A 51 -3.04 -10.08 9.66
N ASP A 52 -2.15 -9.46 10.44
CA ASP A 52 -2.29 -8.10 10.94
C ASP A 52 -1.75 -7.10 9.90
N GLU A 53 -2.62 -6.74 8.96
CA GLU A 53 -2.29 -5.84 7.84
C GLU A 53 -1.76 -4.49 8.34
N ARG A 54 -2.27 -3.98 9.46
CA ARG A 54 -1.83 -2.73 10.07
C ARG A 54 -0.39 -2.82 10.54
N ARG A 55 -0.03 -3.89 11.28
CA ARG A 55 1.36 -4.09 11.72
C ARG A 55 2.31 -4.33 10.55
N ALA A 56 1.86 -5.04 9.51
CA ALA A 56 2.66 -5.23 8.30
C ALA A 56 2.91 -3.89 7.59
N ALA A 57 1.88 -3.05 7.46
CA ALA A 57 1.98 -1.71 6.87
C ALA A 57 2.87 -0.79 7.72
N LEU A 58 2.73 -0.78 9.05
CA LEU A 58 3.59 -0.01 9.95
C LEU A 58 5.07 -0.41 9.81
N HIS A 59 5.34 -1.71 9.72
CA HIS A 59 6.70 -2.20 9.48
C HIS A 59 7.23 -1.77 8.10
N ALA A 60 6.38 -1.78 7.08
CA ALA A 60 6.74 -1.27 5.75
C ALA A 60 7.06 0.23 5.80
N VAL A 61 6.24 1.05 6.47
CA VAL A 61 6.49 2.49 6.67
C VAL A 61 7.83 2.71 7.36
N MET A 62 8.11 1.98 8.46
CA MET A 62 9.38 2.09 9.17
C MET A 62 10.59 1.74 8.27
N PHE A 63 10.48 0.69 7.47
CA PHE A 63 11.57 0.25 6.61
C PHE A 63 11.79 1.19 5.42
N GLU A 64 10.71 1.61 4.75
CA GLU A 64 10.73 2.52 3.61
C GLU A 64 11.19 3.92 4.05
N SER A 65 10.75 4.43 5.21
CA SER A 65 11.13 5.75 5.70
C SER A 65 12.64 5.86 5.92
N ARG A 66 13.24 4.84 6.55
CA ARG A 66 14.69 4.79 6.79
C ARG A 66 15.53 4.72 5.52
N ARG A 67 15.01 4.10 4.46
CA ARG A 67 15.80 3.79 3.25
C ARG A 67 15.53 4.72 2.07
N LYS A 68 14.30 5.24 1.97
CA LYS A 68 13.79 5.84 0.73
C LYS A 68 13.16 7.20 0.92
N LEU A 69 12.78 7.61 2.13
CA LEU A 69 12.07 8.89 2.31
C LEU A 69 12.97 10.11 2.05
N ALA A 70 14.20 10.12 2.57
CA ALA A 70 15.14 11.22 2.38
C ALA A 70 15.37 11.61 0.90
N PRO A 71 15.61 10.68 -0.05
CA PRO A 71 15.76 11.05 -1.46
C PRO A 71 14.44 11.40 -2.18
N LEU A 72 13.28 11.10 -1.57
CA LEU A 72 11.97 11.45 -2.14
C LEU A 72 11.48 12.83 -1.71
N VAL A 73 11.91 13.32 -0.54
CA VAL A 73 11.56 14.66 -0.03
C VAL A 73 12.54 15.69 -0.60
N VAL A 74 12.05 16.48 -1.55
CA VAL A 74 12.80 17.61 -2.12
C VAL A 74 12.51 18.85 -1.28
N PRO A 75 13.53 19.63 -0.86
CA PRO A 75 13.32 20.88 -0.14
C PRO A 75 12.40 21.83 -0.91
N GLY A 76 11.37 22.34 -0.24
CA GLY A 76 10.40 23.25 -0.85
C GLY A 76 9.25 22.57 -1.59
N ASP A 77 9.13 21.24 -1.54
CA ASP A 77 7.88 20.55 -1.90
C ASP A 77 6.99 20.39 -0.66
N PRO A 78 5.97 21.25 -0.48
CA PRO A 78 5.15 21.25 0.73
C PRO A 78 4.39 19.93 0.92
N VAL A 79 4.05 19.22 -0.17
CA VAL A 79 3.34 17.93 -0.08
C VAL A 79 4.27 16.84 0.43
N ALA A 80 5.54 16.85 0.01
CA ALA A 80 6.53 15.87 0.47
C ALA A 80 6.91 16.11 1.94
N GLU A 81 7.04 17.37 2.35
CA GLU A 81 7.30 17.76 3.74
C GLU A 81 6.12 17.41 4.66
N GLN A 82 4.89 17.69 4.24
CA GLN A 82 3.68 17.31 4.98
C GLN A 82 3.55 15.78 5.09
N LEU A 83 3.80 15.04 4.02
CA LEU A 83 3.79 13.57 4.06
C LEU A 83 4.87 13.04 5.02
N LYS A 84 6.07 13.64 5.03
CA LYS A 84 7.10 13.28 6.00
C LYS A 84 6.60 13.47 7.44
N SER A 85 5.93 14.59 7.74
CA SER A 85 5.33 14.81 9.06
C SER A 85 4.29 13.75 9.41
N CYS A 86 3.43 13.35 8.46
CA CYS A 86 2.46 12.27 8.67
C CYS A 86 3.13 10.90 8.92
N VAL A 87 4.24 10.61 8.23
CA VAL A 87 5.04 9.39 8.43
C VAL A 87 5.66 9.38 9.83
N ASP A 88 6.25 10.50 10.25
CA ASP A 88 6.86 10.63 11.58
C ASP A 88 5.79 10.45 12.68
N ALA A 89 4.64 11.13 12.57
CA ALA A 89 3.51 10.98 13.49
C ALA A 89 2.97 9.54 13.52
N CYS A 90 2.90 8.86 12.37
CA CYS A 90 2.46 7.46 12.29
C CYS A 90 3.44 6.53 13.00
N LEU A 91 4.75 6.76 12.88
CA LEU A 91 5.76 5.92 13.53
C LEU A 91 5.81 6.17 15.05
N GLU A 92 5.68 7.42 15.48
CA GLU A 92 5.66 7.80 16.90
C GLU A 92 4.41 7.26 17.62
N SER A 93 3.25 7.29 16.96
CA SER A 93 1.98 6.79 17.48
C SER A 93 1.76 5.28 17.24
N ALA A 94 2.75 4.57 16.68
CA ALA A 94 2.62 3.16 16.26
C ALA A 94 1.36 2.89 15.39
N GLY A 95 1.02 3.83 14.51
CA GLY A 95 -0.13 3.76 13.61
C GLY A 95 -1.42 4.38 14.17
N ALA A 96 -1.40 5.06 15.31
CA ALA A 96 -2.56 5.74 15.86
C ALA A 96 -2.60 7.23 15.48
N LEU A 97 -2.76 7.53 14.18
CA LEU A 97 -2.90 8.93 13.72
C LEU A 97 -4.16 9.59 14.30
N GLY A 98 -4.10 10.89 14.57
CA GLY A 98 -5.25 11.71 14.93
C GLY A 98 -6.11 12.06 13.72
N VAL A 99 -7.16 12.86 13.94
CA VAL A 99 -8.07 13.29 12.86
C VAL A 99 -7.34 14.26 11.92
N GLU A 100 -6.62 15.22 12.46
CA GLU A 100 -5.89 16.23 11.69
C GLU A 100 -4.81 15.60 10.80
N GLU A 101 -4.04 14.63 11.31
CA GLU A 101 -3.02 13.95 10.52
C GLU A 101 -3.64 13.06 9.42
N ARG A 102 -4.82 12.47 9.66
CA ARG A 102 -5.54 11.73 8.62
C ARG A 102 -6.04 12.64 7.51
N GLU A 103 -6.57 13.81 7.86
CA GLU A 103 -7.01 14.80 6.87
C GLU A 103 -5.84 15.32 6.03
N ALA A 104 -4.72 15.63 6.70
CA ALA A 104 -3.49 16.04 6.03
C ALA A 104 -2.94 14.95 5.10
N LEU A 105 -2.94 13.68 5.54
CA LEU A 105 -2.53 12.54 4.72
C LEU A 105 -3.43 12.39 3.48
N ALA A 106 -4.74 12.52 3.64
CA ALA A 106 -5.69 12.43 2.52
C ALA A 106 -5.47 13.56 1.50
N GLU A 107 -5.17 14.78 1.95
CA GLU A 107 -4.82 15.89 1.06
C GLU A 107 -3.50 15.64 0.33
N CYS A 108 -2.47 15.16 1.02
CA CYS A 108 -1.22 14.75 0.38
C CYS A 108 -1.45 13.71 -0.72
N MET A 109 -2.29 12.70 -0.46
CA MET A 109 -2.62 11.67 -1.45
C MET A 109 -3.32 12.27 -2.68
N ARG A 110 -4.30 13.14 -2.49
CA ARG A 110 -4.99 13.84 -3.60
C ARG A 110 -4.02 14.66 -4.44
N GLU A 111 -3.13 15.42 -3.81
CA GLU A 111 -2.14 16.24 -4.52
C GLU A 111 -1.11 15.39 -5.26
N LEU A 112 -0.66 14.28 -4.68
CA LEU A 112 0.25 13.35 -5.35
C LEU A 112 -0.40 12.67 -6.54
N GLU A 113 -1.68 12.30 -6.46
CA GLU A 113 -2.43 11.71 -7.57
C GLU A 113 -2.58 12.68 -8.74
N LYS A 114 -2.84 13.97 -8.47
CA LYS A 114 -2.87 15.02 -9.52
C LYS A 114 -1.54 15.15 -10.27
N ARG A 115 -0.40 14.84 -9.62
CA ARG A 115 0.94 14.88 -10.23
C ARG A 115 1.23 13.68 -11.14
N LEU A 116 0.46 12.58 -11.03
CA LEU A 116 0.67 11.35 -11.82
C LEU A 116 -0.06 11.42 -13.17
N THR A 117 0.31 12.38 -14.01
CA THR A 117 -0.27 12.53 -15.34
C THR A 117 0.58 11.85 -16.42
N PRO A 118 -0.03 11.46 -17.58
CA PRO A 118 0.73 10.96 -18.72
C PRO A 118 1.76 11.96 -19.27
N ALA A 119 1.45 13.27 -19.20
CA ALA A 119 2.39 14.33 -19.59
C ALA A 119 3.62 14.35 -18.67
N GLN A 120 3.41 14.24 -17.36
CA GLN A 120 4.51 14.17 -16.39
C GLN A 120 5.40 12.95 -16.60
N TRP A 121 4.81 11.80 -16.97
CA TRP A 121 5.58 10.61 -17.33
C TRP A 121 6.44 10.81 -18.58
N ALA A 122 5.93 11.51 -19.59
CA ALA A 122 6.63 11.73 -20.85
C ALA A 122 7.78 12.74 -20.69
N GLU A 123 7.54 13.83 -19.97
CA GLU A 123 8.42 15.00 -19.94
C GLU A 123 9.30 15.06 -18.69
N HIS A 124 8.81 14.56 -17.55
CA HIS A 124 9.43 14.72 -16.24
C HIS A 124 9.45 13.41 -15.43
N ARG A 125 10.01 12.34 -16.03
CA ARG A 125 10.04 10.99 -15.41
C ARG A 125 10.52 10.98 -13.97
N GLY A 126 11.55 11.76 -13.63
CA GLY A 126 12.07 11.83 -12.26
C GLY A 126 11.03 12.32 -11.25
N GLU A 127 10.26 13.35 -11.60
CA GLU A 127 9.18 13.89 -10.77
C GLU A 127 8.02 12.92 -10.65
N TYR A 128 7.66 12.26 -11.75
CA TYR A 128 6.65 11.21 -11.75
C TYR A 128 7.02 10.07 -10.79
N PHE A 129 8.25 9.54 -10.88
CA PHE A 129 8.68 8.44 -10.02
C PHE A 129 8.78 8.86 -8.55
N ARG A 130 9.16 10.11 -8.27
CA ARG A 130 9.13 10.65 -6.90
C ARG A 130 7.70 10.72 -6.37
N ALA A 131 6.78 11.32 -7.11
CA ALA A 131 5.36 11.40 -6.72
C ALA A 131 4.75 10.00 -6.52
N SER A 132 5.08 9.05 -7.38
CA SER A 132 4.63 7.65 -7.27
C SER A 132 5.22 6.96 -6.03
N GLY A 133 6.50 7.22 -5.71
CA GLY A 133 7.15 6.73 -4.50
C GLY A 133 6.50 7.29 -3.22
N LEU A 134 6.25 8.60 -3.19
CA LEU A 134 5.56 9.27 -2.09
C LEU A 134 4.13 8.75 -1.93
N LEU A 135 3.37 8.59 -3.01
CA LEU A 135 2.00 8.07 -2.96
C LEU A 135 1.95 6.63 -2.44
N ARG A 136 2.94 5.81 -2.82
CA ARG A 136 3.05 4.45 -2.29
C ARG A 136 3.26 4.45 -0.78
N LEU A 137 4.13 5.32 -0.28
CA LEU A 137 4.37 5.46 1.15
C LEU A 137 3.12 5.97 1.87
N ALA A 138 2.43 6.97 1.31
CA ALA A 138 1.19 7.51 1.86
C ALA A 138 0.12 6.42 2.04
N ARG A 139 -0.05 5.55 1.04
CA ARG A 139 -0.97 4.40 1.13
C ARG A 139 -0.58 3.40 2.23
N GLN A 140 0.71 3.21 2.49
CA GLN A 140 1.14 2.37 3.62
C GLN A 140 0.82 3.03 4.97
N VAL A 141 0.94 4.35 5.08
CA VAL A 141 0.52 5.10 6.28
C VAL A 141 -1.00 4.99 6.49
N GLU A 142 -1.79 5.10 5.42
CA GLU A 142 -3.25 4.94 5.46
C GLU A 142 -3.63 3.55 6.01
N VAL A 143 -3.03 2.47 5.47
CA VAL A 143 -3.29 1.10 5.95
C VAL A 143 -2.81 0.91 7.39
N ALA A 144 -1.65 1.44 7.77
CA ALA A 144 -1.14 1.34 9.14
C ALA A 144 -2.08 2.02 10.16
N SER A 145 -2.75 3.10 9.74
CA SER A 145 -3.60 3.95 10.57
C SER A 145 -5.09 3.67 10.51
N ALA A 146 -5.51 2.66 9.73
CA ALA A 146 -6.90 2.23 9.67
C ALA A 146 -7.42 1.83 11.07
N VAL A 147 -8.54 2.39 11.50
CA VAL A 147 -9.22 1.98 12.75
C VAL A 147 -9.90 0.64 12.51
N THR A 148 -9.70 -0.32 13.40
CA THR A 148 -10.43 -1.59 13.38
C THR A 148 -11.81 -1.34 13.99
N GLU A 149 -12.88 -1.47 13.20
CA GLU A 149 -14.26 -1.53 13.71
C GLU A 149 -14.50 -2.80 14.56
#